data_AF-A0A525CEM6-F1
#
_entry.id   AF-A0A525CEM6-F1
#
_cell.length_a   1.000
_cell.length_b   1.000
_cell.length_c   1.000
_cell.angle_alpha   90.00
_cell.angle_beta   90.00
_cell.angle_gamma   90.00
#
_symmetry.space_group_name_H-M   'P 1'
#
loop_
_entity.id
_entity.type
_entity.pdbx_description
1 polymer ?
#
loop_
_entity_poly.entity_id
_entity_poly.type
_entity_poly.pdbx_seq_one_letter_code
_entity_poly.pdbx_strand_id
1 'polypeptide(L)'
;MGGLIDRLPILLEEAEEDIYFLREGANNVEKDKNGSFSNNLANLLRFVGVAQYVINADKQAFIKALQESANIRIKIIERFDNGEPISKSYVSVIAYKHLFSALSSGDFELSIRLASLVGGRKEIETEYDHPFDIAFGYALKAMVLNSVDQEEQVMRLRAIASESENKDFICYANAFSAIQKNDSDLFMSAINEVISAHKRQSIGNGVFKGLEDEVLCVWGIGLVNLAKQRGIECVLDNHLIPSILSR
;
A
#
# COMPACT_ATOMS: atom_id res chain seq x y z
N MET A 1 18.24 17.09 13.27
CA MET A 1 18.36 16.71 11.85
C MET A 1 16.95 16.63 11.32
N GLY A 2 16.66 17.31 10.21
CA GLY A 2 15.31 17.41 9.65
C GLY A 2 14.76 16.06 9.21
N GLY A 3 13.46 15.85 9.40
CA GLY A 3 12.75 14.64 8.97
C GLY A 3 12.58 14.59 7.45
N LEU A 4 11.88 13.59 6.92
CA LEU A 4 11.53 13.57 5.49
C LEU A 4 10.76 14.83 5.09
N ILE A 5 9.86 15.30 5.97
CA ILE A 5 9.04 16.50 5.78
C ILE A 5 9.85 17.74 5.37
N ASP A 6 11.03 17.95 5.95
CA ASP A 6 11.89 19.11 5.68
C ASP A 6 12.60 19.01 4.32
N ARG A 7 12.70 17.80 3.76
CA ARG A 7 13.37 17.49 2.49
C ARG A 7 12.40 17.31 1.34
N LEU A 8 11.09 17.17 1.62
CA LEU A 8 10.08 16.87 0.61
C LEU A 8 10.08 17.84 -0.59
N PRO A 9 10.22 19.18 -0.43
CA PRO A 9 10.19 20.08 -1.59
C PRO A 9 11.31 19.79 -2.61
N ILE A 10 12.53 19.54 -2.13
CA ILE A 10 13.69 19.23 -2.98
C ILE A 10 13.53 17.85 -3.61
N LEU A 11 13.13 16.85 -2.81
CA LEU A 11 12.92 15.48 -3.29
C LEU A 11 11.76 15.38 -4.29
N LEU A 12 10.73 16.23 -4.17
CA LEU A 12 9.64 16.29 -5.13
C LEU A 12 10.12 16.83 -6.48
N GLU A 13 10.91 17.90 -6.48
CA GLU A 13 11.51 18.45 -7.71
C GLU A 13 12.36 17.40 -8.44
N GLU A 14 13.25 16.71 -7.71
CA GLU A 14 14.06 15.61 -8.26
C GLU A 14 13.18 14.46 -8.81
N ALA A 15 12.15 14.08 -8.05
CA ALA A 15 11.23 13.01 -8.46
C ALA A 15 10.41 13.35 -9.72
N GLU A 16 10.03 14.61 -9.90
CA GLU A 16 9.30 15.07 -11.08
C GLU A 16 10.15 15.01 -12.34
N GLU A 17 11.45 15.33 -12.24
CA GLU A 17 12.41 15.16 -13.33
C GLU A 17 12.59 13.68 -13.69
N ASP A 18 12.75 12.82 -12.67
CA ASP A 18 12.95 11.38 -12.85
C ASP A 18 11.73 10.66 -13.44
N ILE A 19 10.50 11.13 -13.16
CA ILE A 19 9.27 10.55 -13.73
C ILE A 19 9.33 10.53 -15.27
N TYR A 20 9.83 11.59 -15.90
CA TYR A 20 9.90 11.64 -17.36
C TYR A 20 10.81 10.54 -17.91
N PHE A 21 12.01 10.40 -17.35
CA PHE A 21 12.96 9.37 -17.73
C PHE A 21 12.41 7.95 -17.47
N LEU A 22 11.78 7.74 -16.33
CA LEU A 22 11.21 6.44 -15.96
C LEU A 22 10.01 6.05 -16.84
N ARG A 23 9.17 7.01 -17.25
CA ARG A 23 8.07 6.78 -18.21
C ARG A 23 8.59 6.35 -19.57
N GLU A 24 9.58 7.06 -20.11
CA GLU A 24 10.19 6.71 -21.39
C GLU A 24 10.83 5.30 -21.34
N GLY A 25 11.47 4.96 -20.22
CA GLY A 25 12.00 3.62 -19.99
C GLY A 25 10.90 2.55 -19.91
N ALA A 26 9.85 2.78 -19.14
CA ALA A 26 8.73 1.85 -18.96
C ALA A 26 7.94 1.59 -20.25
N ASN A 27 7.89 2.57 -21.16
CA ASN A 27 7.25 2.43 -22.48
C ASN A 27 8.14 1.74 -23.53
N ASN A 28 9.40 1.44 -23.20
CA ASN A 28 10.34 0.79 -24.11
C ASN A 28 10.60 -0.66 -23.67
N VAL A 29 10.12 -1.61 -24.48
CA VAL A 29 10.18 -3.06 -24.18
C VAL A 29 11.61 -3.54 -23.90
N GLU A 30 12.61 -3.05 -24.62
CA GLU A 30 14.01 -3.47 -24.44
C GLU A 30 14.59 -2.93 -23.12
N LYS A 31 14.24 -1.69 -22.76
CA LYS A 31 14.71 -1.06 -21.52
C LYS A 31 14.00 -1.65 -20.30
N ASP A 32 12.70 -1.94 -20.41
CA ASP A 32 11.88 -2.47 -19.32
C ASP A 32 11.62 -3.98 -19.43
N LYS A 33 12.57 -4.71 -20.02
CA LYS A 33 12.45 -6.16 -20.26
C LYS A 33 12.15 -6.98 -18.99
N ASN A 34 12.66 -6.54 -17.84
CA ASN A 34 12.48 -7.19 -16.55
C ASN A 34 11.50 -6.45 -15.61
N GLY A 35 10.83 -5.40 -16.11
CA GLY A 35 9.90 -4.57 -15.34
C GLY A 35 10.55 -3.56 -14.38
N SER A 36 11.87 -3.36 -14.42
CA SER A 36 12.59 -2.45 -13.50
C SER A 36 12.14 -0.99 -13.63
N PHE A 37 12.02 -0.47 -14.85
CA PHE A 37 11.55 0.90 -15.07
C PHE A 37 10.11 1.07 -14.63
N SER A 38 9.24 0.11 -14.97
CA SER A 38 7.84 0.11 -14.51
C SER A 38 7.75 0.06 -12.99
N ASN A 39 8.54 -0.78 -12.33
CA ASN A 39 8.57 -0.90 -10.86
C ASN A 39 9.00 0.41 -10.20
N ASN A 40 10.08 1.02 -10.68
CA ASN A 40 10.59 2.28 -10.15
C ASN A 40 9.61 3.43 -10.38
N LEU A 41 8.99 3.49 -11.57
CA LEU A 41 7.96 4.47 -11.88
C LEU A 41 6.76 4.34 -10.94
N ALA A 42 6.28 3.12 -10.69
CA ALA A 42 5.16 2.88 -9.78
C ALA A 42 5.46 3.35 -8.34
N ASN A 43 6.67 3.13 -7.85
CA ASN A 43 7.09 3.59 -6.52
C ASN A 43 7.23 5.12 -6.49
N LEU A 44 7.86 5.71 -7.49
CA LEU A 44 8.08 7.16 -7.56
C LEU A 44 6.77 7.94 -7.68
N LEU A 45 5.80 7.43 -8.44
CA LEU A 45 4.46 8.02 -8.53
C LEU A 45 3.74 8.03 -7.18
N ARG A 46 3.86 6.96 -6.39
CA ARG A 46 3.30 6.92 -5.03
C ARG A 46 3.93 8.01 -4.16
N PHE A 47 5.26 8.14 -4.19
CA PHE A 47 5.98 9.20 -3.49
C PHE A 47 5.51 10.60 -3.92
N VAL A 48 5.49 10.87 -5.22
CA VAL A 48 5.05 12.17 -5.78
C VAL A 48 3.62 12.50 -5.38
N GLY A 49 2.71 11.52 -5.43
CA GLY A 49 1.33 11.72 -4.99
C GLY A 49 1.23 12.15 -3.52
N VAL A 50 1.98 11.48 -2.63
CA VAL A 50 2.05 11.84 -1.22
C VAL A 50 2.66 13.23 -1.02
N ALA A 51 3.81 13.49 -1.65
CA ALA A 51 4.53 14.76 -1.51
C ALA A 51 3.69 15.95 -2.02
N GLN A 52 3.03 15.81 -3.17
CA GLN A 52 2.12 16.83 -3.71
C GLN A 52 0.98 17.15 -2.75
N TYR A 53 0.39 16.14 -2.11
CA TYR A 53 -0.64 16.38 -1.11
C TYR A 53 -0.07 17.06 0.15
N VAL A 54 1.06 16.58 0.67
CA VAL A 54 1.64 17.11 1.91
C VAL A 54 2.09 18.56 1.76
N ILE A 55 2.65 18.95 0.61
CA ILE A 55 3.16 20.31 0.35
C ILE A 55 2.03 21.24 -0.10
N ASN A 56 1.23 20.81 -1.08
CA ASN A 56 0.30 21.68 -1.80
C ASN A 56 -1.18 21.42 -1.48
N ALA A 57 -1.48 20.47 -0.58
CA ALA A 57 -2.83 19.96 -0.35
C ALA A 57 -3.54 19.45 -1.63
N ASP A 58 -2.76 19.05 -2.65
CA ASP A 58 -3.31 18.60 -3.94
C ASP A 58 -3.81 17.15 -3.85
N LYS A 59 -5.08 17.03 -3.44
CA LYS A 59 -5.81 15.76 -3.40
C LYS A 59 -5.92 15.08 -4.77
N GLN A 60 -6.00 15.85 -5.86
CA GLN A 60 -6.20 15.25 -7.19
C GLN A 60 -4.89 14.64 -7.70
N ALA A 61 -3.76 15.30 -7.48
CA ALA A 61 -2.44 14.75 -7.76
C ALA A 61 -2.20 13.45 -6.97
N PHE A 62 -2.51 13.44 -5.67
CA PHE A 62 -2.44 12.22 -4.84
C PHE A 62 -3.22 11.06 -5.44
N ILE A 63 -4.51 11.27 -5.74
CA ILE A 63 -5.38 10.21 -6.26
C ILE A 63 -4.88 9.68 -7.61
N LYS A 64 -4.58 10.57 -8.56
CA LYS A 64 -4.13 10.19 -9.90
C LYS A 64 -2.82 9.39 -9.84
N ALA A 65 -1.86 9.85 -9.04
CA ALA A 65 -0.57 9.20 -8.95
C ALA A 65 -0.66 7.81 -8.29
N LEU A 66 -1.52 7.64 -7.27
CA LEU A 66 -1.76 6.35 -6.63
C LEU A 66 -2.52 5.38 -7.54
N GLN A 67 -3.51 5.85 -8.30
CA GLN A 67 -4.20 5.05 -9.32
C GLN A 67 -3.22 4.58 -10.39
N GLU A 68 -2.35 5.47 -10.85
CA GLU A 68 -1.37 5.14 -11.87
C GLU A 68 -0.33 4.14 -11.35
N SER A 69 0.18 4.35 -10.14
CA SER A 69 1.07 3.41 -9.45
C SER A 69 0.48 1.99 -9.39
N ALA A 70 -0.79 1.87 -8.99
CA ALA A 70 -1.48 0.58 -8.92
C ALA A 70 -1.71 -0.03 -10.31
N ASN A 71 -2.08 0.77 -11.32
CA ASN A 71 -2.24 0.28 -12.70
C ASN A 71 -0.92 -0.21 -13.31
N ILE A 72 0.20 0.44 -13.02
CA ILE A 72 1.51 -0.05 -13.46
C ILE A 72 1.82 -1.40 -12.81
N ARG A 73 1.53 -1.55 -11.50
CA ARG A 73 1.72 -2.85 -10.81
C ARG A 73 0.89 -3.96 -11.45
N ILE A 74 -0.37 -3.69 -11.79
CA ILE A 74 -1.22 -4.64 -12.53
C ILE A 74 -0.55 -5.06 -13.83
N LYS A 75 -0.08 -4.10 -14.64
CA LYS A 75 0.59 -4.39 -15.93
C LYS A 75 1.84 -5.24 -15.74
N ILE A 76 2.66 -4.97 -14.72
CA ILE A 76 3.85 -5.79 -14.42
C ILE A 76 3.47 -7.24 -14.17
N ILE A 77 2.42 -7.48 -13.36
CA ILE A 77 1.95 -8.83 -13.04
C ILE A 77 1.38 -9.51 -14.28
N GLU A 78 0.55 -8.82 -15.06
CA GLU A 78 -0.04 -9.35 -16.30
C GLU A 78 1.05 -9.71 -17.33
N ARG A 79 2.10 -8.89 -17.48
CA ARG A 79 3.24 -9.18 -18.35
C ARG A 79 3.96 -10.47 -17.93
N PHE A 80 4.21 -10.63 -16.63
CA PHE A 80 4.81 -11.85 -16.09
C PHE A 80 3.94 -13.08 -16.35
N ASP A 81 2.64 -12.99 -16.08
CA ASP A 81 1.70 -14.10 -16.29
C ASP A 81 1.55 -14.47 -17.78
N ASN A 82 1.77 -13.50 -18.69
CA ASN A 82 1.84 -13.72 -20.14
C ASN A 82 3.21 -14.27 -20.62
N GLY A 83 4.14 -14.56 -19.72
CA GLY A 83 5.43 -15.19 -20.03
C GLY A 83 6.57 -14.22 -20.35
N GLU A 84 6.40 -12.91 -20.14
CA GLU A 84 7.53 -11.97 -20.24
C GLU A 84 8.53 -12.19 -19.09
N PRO A 85 9.83 -11.93 -19.30
CA PRO A 85 10.89 -12.19 -18.32
C PRO A 85 10.96 -11.11 -17.21
N ILE A 86 9.82 -10.81 -16.58
CA ILE A 86 9.70 -9.90 -15.45
C ILE A 86 10.38 -10.50 -14.22
N SER A 87 11.05 -9.65 -13.43
CA SER A 87 11.68 -10.07 -12.17
C SER A 87 10.63 -10.63 -11.21
N LYS A 88 10.87 -11.84 -10.71
CA LYS A 88 10.01 -12.53 -9.74
C LYS A 88 9.72 -11.70 -8.49
N SER A 89 10.72 -10.94 -8.02
CA SER A 89 10.59 -10.02 -6.87
C SER A 89 9.55 -8.89 -7.07
N TYR A 90 9.14 -8.61 -8.32
CA TYR A 90 8.14 -7.59 -8.62
C TYR A 90 6.70 -8.12 -8.69
N VAL A 91 6.54 -9.45 -8.67
CA VAL A 91 5.26 -10.16 -8.82
C VAL A 91 4.98 -11.15 -7.68
N SER A 92 5.87 -11.22 -6.70
CA SER A 92 5.65 -11.92 -5.43
C SER A 92 4.58 -11.22 -4.59
N VAL A 93 4.17 -11.80 -3.47
CA VAL A 93 3.03 -11.28 -2.70
C VAL A 93 3.32 -9.89 -2.12
N ILE A 94 4.60 -9.51 -1.93
CA ILE A 94 4.99 -8.18 -1.42
C ILE A 94 4.42 -7.01 -2.25
N ALA A 95 4.00 -7.28 -3.48
CA ALA A 95 3.21 -6.35 -4.31
C ALA A 95 1.91 -5.89 -3.62
N TYR A 96 1.43 -6.56 -2.56
CA TYR A 96 0.29 -6.14 -1.74
C TYR A 96 0.43 -4.70 -1.23
N LYS A 97 1.65 -4.16 -1.07
CA LYS A 97 1.85 -2.77 -0.67
C LYS A 97 1.18 -1.77 -1.64
N HIS A 98 1.07 -2.13 -2.92
CA HIS A 98 0.35 -1.33 -3.92
C HIS A 98 -1.17 -1.46 -3.82
N LEU A 99 -1.73 -2.46 -3.12
CA LEU A 99 -3.15 -2.49 -2.79
C LEU A 99 -3.53 -1.31 -1.90
N PHE A 100 -2.64 -0.87 -1.02
CA PHE A 100 -2.87 0.36 -0.27
C PHE A 100 -2.87 1.62 -1.15
N SER A 101 -2.11 1.66 -2.24
CA SER A 101 -2.20 2.74 -3.22
C SER A 101 -3.58 2.73 -3.91
N ALA A 102 -4.03 1.57 -4.38
CA ALA A 102 -5.34 1.42 -4.99
C ALA A 102 -6.48 1.82 -4.04
N LEU A 103 -6.49 1.27 -2.82
CA LEU A 103 -7.50 1.58 -1.80
C LEU A 103 -7.49 3.06 -1.42
N SER A 104 -6.32 3.66 -1.22
CA SER A 104 -6.20 5.07 -0.81
C SER A 104 -6.62 6.04 -1.90
N SER A 105 -6.58 5.62 -3.17
CA SER A 105 -7.13 6.41 -4.27
C SER A 105 -8.66 6.48 -4.26
N GLY A 106 -9.33 5.57 -3.54
CA GLY A 106 -10.78 5.43 -3.51
C GLY A 106 -11.36 4.70 -4.73
N ASP A 107 -10.52 4.11 -5.58
CA ASP A 107 -10.93 3.30 -6.72
C ASP A 107 -11.01 1.82 -6.32
N PHE A 108 -12.21 1.38 -5.92
CA PHE A 108 -12.42 0.03 -5.44
C PHE A 108 -12.38 -1.02 -6.54
N GLU A 109 -12.77 -0.68 -7.77
CA GLU A 109 -12.65 -1.59 -8.91
C GLU A 109 -11.18 -1.87 -9.21
N LEU A 110 -10.33 -0.83 -9.20
CA LEU A 110 -8.89 -0.98 -9.32
C LEU A 110 -8.29 -1.81 -8.17
N SER A 111 -8.78 -1.62 -6.95
CA SER A 111 -8.36 -2.38 -5.77
C SER A 111 -8.69 -3.87 -5.91
N ILE A 112 -9.91 -4.20 -6.36
CA ILE A 112 -10.36 -5.58 -6.62
C ILE A 112 -9.52 -6.20 -7.74
N ARG A 113 -9.29 -5.48 -8.84
CA ARG A 113 -8.48 -5.97 -9.97
C ARG A 113 -7.04 -6.25 -9.56
N LEU A 114 -6.41 -5.38 -8.76
CA LEU A 114 -5.06 -5.66 -8.27
C LEU A 114 -5.08 -6.83 -7.27
N ALA A 115 -6.07 -6.91 -6.39
CA ALA A 115 -6.15 -7.96 -5.38
C ALA A 115 -6.33 -9.36 -6.00
N SER A 116 -7.04 -9.47 -7.12
CA SER A 116 -7.20 -10.76 -7.80
C SER A 116 -5.88 -11.30 -8.38
N LEU A 117 -4.94 -10.41 -8.73
CA LEU A 117 -3.65 -10.73 -9.34
C LEU A 117 -2.51 -10.95 -8.33
N VAL A 118 -2.60 -10.34 -7.14
CA VAL A 118 -1.57 -10.46 -6.09
C VAL A 118 -1.52 -11.88 -5.52
N GLY A 119 -0.32 -12.44 -5.38
CA GLY A 119 -0.10 -13.78 -4.83
C GLY A 119 -0.54 -14.93 -5.77
N GLY A 120 -0.62 -16.14 -5.23
CA GLY A 120 -0.92 -17.37 -5.98
C GLY A 120 0.30 -18.02 -6.64
N ARG A 121 1.51 -17.54 -6.36
CA ARG A 121 2.78 -17.98 -6.99
C ARG A 121 3.71 -18.57 -5.93
N LYS A 122 3.31 -19.70 -5.34
CA LYS A 122 3.89 -20.25 -4.11
C LYS A 122 5.42 -20.41 -4.14
N GLU A 123 5.99 -20.87 -5.24
CA GLU A 123 7.45 -21.03 -5.35
C GLU A 123 8.17 -19.68 -5.29
N ILE A 124 7.61 -18.67 -5.96
CA ILE A 124 8.15 -17.30 -5.96
C ILE A 124 7.99 -16.68 -4.57
N GLU A 125 6.82 -16.82 -3.96
CA GLU A 125 6.54 -16.25 -2.64
C GLU A 125 7.48 -16.83 -1.57
N THR A 126 7.77 -18.13 -1.64
CA THR A 126 8.70 -18.79 -0.71
C THR A 126 10.14 -18.30 -0.90
N GLU A 127 10.53 -17.92 -2.12
CA GLU A 127 11.88 -17.47 -2.46
C GLU A 127 12.09 -15.97 -2.11
N TYR A 128 11.08 -15.12 -2.33
CA TYR A 128 11.23 -13.67 -2.30
C TYR A 128 10.53 -12.95 -1.15
N ASP A 129 9.56 -13.56 -0.46
CA ASP A 129 8.76 -12.88 0.55
C ASP A 129 9.06 -13.35 1.98
N HIS A 130 8.99 -12.41 2.93
CA HIS A 130 9.02 -12.75 4.35
C HIS A 130 7.69 -13.41 4.76
N PRO A 131 7.66 -14.36 5.72
CA PRO A 131 6.41 -14.95 6.22
C PRO A 131 5.37 -13.91 6.66
N PHE A 132 5.81 -12.79 7.22
CA PHE A 132 4.97 -11.64 7.54
C PHE A 132 4.30 -11.05 6.30
N ASP A 133 5.06 -10.76 5.23
CA ASP A 133 4.52 -10.19 3.99
C ASP A 133 3.51 -11.13 3.32
N ILE A 134 3.76 -12.44 3.38
CA ILE A 134 2.80 -13.47 2.94
C ILE A 134 1.49 -13.35 3.72
N ALA A 135 1.53 -13.41 5.04
CA ALA A 135 0.31 -13.36 5.84
C ALA A 135 -0.43 -12.02 5.70
N PHE A 136 0.29 -10.91 5.66
CA PHE A 136 -0.30 -9.59 5.46
C PHE A 136 -0.94 -9.47 4.08
N GLY A 137 -0.21 -9.83 3.03
CA GLY A 137 -0.68 -9.73 1.66
C GLY A 137 -1.94 -10.56 1.40
N TYR A 138 -1.98 -11.81 1.88
CA TYR A 138 -3.17 -12.64 1.76
C TYR A 138 -4.34 -12.16 2.62
N ALA A 139 -4.10 -11.64 3.83
CA ALA A 139 -5.16 -11.05 4.64
C ALA A 139 -5.78 -9.82 3.95
N LEU A 140 -4.95 -8.88 3.46
CA LEU A 140 -5.44 -7.71 2.74
C LEU A 140 -6.16 -8.10 1.44
N LYS A 141 -5.60 -9.02 0.66
CA LYS A 141 -6.24 -9.57 -0.54
C LYS A 141 -7.63 -10.14 -0.23
N ALA A 142 -7.74 -10.98 0.80
CA ALA A 142 -9.00 -11.59 1.19
C ALA A 142 -10.06 -10.55 1.59
N MET A 143 -9.63 -9.53 2.36
CA MET A 143 -10.49 -8.43 2.77
C MET A 143 -10.99 -7.57 1.61
N VAL A 144 -10.14 -7.28 0.63
CA VAL A 144 -10.51 -6.52 -0.59
C VAL A 144 -11.47 -7.34 -1.47
N LEU A 145 -11.19 -8.63 -1.65
CA LEU A 145 -12.00 -9.53 -2.49
C LEU A 145 -13.29 -10.02 -1.81
N ASN A 146 -13.48 -9.75 -0.52
CA ASN A 146 -14.55 -10.35 0.27
C ASN A 146 -14.57 -11.88 0.20
N SER A 147 -13.40 -12.51 0.25
CA SER A 147 -13.30 -13.95 0.07
C SER A 147 -13.79 -14.72 1.30
N VAL A 148 -14.20 -15.97 1.07
CA VAL A 148 -14.74 -16.85 2.12
C VAL A 148 -13.72 -17.22 3.20
N ASP A 149 -12.43 -17.14 2.90
CA ASP A 149 -11.31 -17.44 3.79
C ASP A 149 -10.79 -16.21 4.54
N GLN A 150 -11.48 -15.06 4.46
CA GLN A 150 -11.04 -13.81 5.10
C GLN A 150 -10.74 -13.96 6.59
N GLU A 151 -11.53 -14.74 7.33
CA GLU A 151 -11.32 -14.95 8.77
C GLU A 151 -10.03 -15.74 9.02
N GLU A 152 -9.79 -16.79 8.24
CA GLU A 152 -8.57 -17.60 8.30
C GLU A 152 -7.32 -16.76 8.03
N GLN A 153 -7.34 -15.96 6.95
CA GLN A 153 -6.19 -15.12 6.59
C GLN A 153 -5.92 -14.03 7.65
N VAL A 154 -6.97 -13.43 8.21
CA VAL A 154 -6.83 -12.44 9.30
C VAL A 154 -6.30 -13.08 10.58
N MET A 155 -6.72 -14.30 10.92
CA MET A 155 -6.13 -15.05 12.04
C MET A 155 -4.66 -15.36 11.83
N ARG A 156 -4.27 -15.74 10.59
CA ARG A 156 -2.87 -15.99 10.25
C ARG A 156 -2.01 -14.73 10.38
N LEU A 157 -2.49 -13.59 9.89
CA LEU A 157 -1.82 -12.30 10.09
C LEU A 157 -1.69 -11.98 11.58
N ARG A 158 -2.77 -12.14 12.36
CA ARG A 158 -2.76 -11.89 13.80
C ARG A 158 -1.70 -12.75 14.51
N ALA A 159 -1.59 -14.02 14.16
CA ALA A 159 -0.62 -14.94 14.76
C ALA A 159 0.82 -14.46 14.52
N ILE A 160 1.18 -14.17 13.26
CA ILE A 160 2.54 -13.69 12.93
C ILE A 160 2.80 -12.28 13.49
N ALA A 161 1.81 -11.39 13.46
CA ALA A 161 1.93 -10.05 14.02
C ALA A 161 2.02 -10.03 15.55
N SER A 162 1.71 -11.14 16.23
CA SER A 162 1.89 -11.27 17.68
C SER A 162 3.35 -11.57 18.08
N GLU A 163 4.21 -11.88 17.11
CA GLU A 163 5.64 -12.04 17.33
C GLU A 163 6.30 -10.69 17.64
N SER A 164 7.33 -10.69 18.50
CA SER A 164 7.86 -9.46 19.11
C SER A 164 8.35 -8.40 18.12
N GLU A 165 8.86 -8.83 16.96
CA GLU A 165 9.34 -7.98 15.88
C GLU A 165 8.22 -7.32 15.07
N ASN A 166 7.02 -7.93 15.04
CA ASN A 166 5.90 -7.53 14.19
C ASN A 166 4.73 -6.94 14.98
N LYS A 167 4.88 -6.75 16.30
CA LYS A 167 3.81 -6.32 17.22
C LYS A 167 3.10 -5.03 16.81
N ASP A 168 3.79 -4.13 16.12
CA ASP A 168 3.22 -2.88 15.66
C ASP A 168 2.16 -3.10 14.56
N PHE A 169 2.14 -4.27 13.92
CA PHE A 169 1.21 -4.59 12.86
C PHE A 169 -0.03 -5.36 13.32
N ILE A 170 -0.13 -5.74 14.59
CA ILE A 170 -1.33 -6.44 15.13
C ILE A 170 -2.61 -5.60 14.96
N CYS A 171 -2.47 -4.28 14.99
CA CYS A 171 -3.56 -3.33 14.79
C CYS A 171 -4.23 -3.46 13.42
N TYR A 172 -3.50 -3.89 12.38
CA TYR A 172 -4.08 -4.16 11.06
C TYR A 172 -5.00 -5.38 11.09
N ALA A 173 -4.60 -6.46 11.78
CA ALA A 173 -5.47 -7.61 11.98
C ALA A 173 -6.73 -7.25 12.81
N ASN A 174 -6.58 -6.38 13.82
CA ASN A 174 -7.72 -5.84 14.58
C ASN A 174 -8.67 -5.04 13.68
N ALA A 175 -8.14 -4.17 12.83
CA ALA A 175 -8.93 -3.38 11.88
C ALA A 175 -9.67 -4.29 10.89
N PHE A 176 -9.01 -5.32 10.34
CA PHE A 176 -9.66 -6.28 9.46
C PHE A 176 -10.77 -7.07 10.17
N SER A 177 -10.53 -7.56 11.39
CA SER A 177 -11.57 -8.23 12.19
C SER A 177 -12.76 -7.31 12.48
N ALA A 178 -12.53 -6.02 12.75
CA ALA A 178 -13.61 -5.06 12.96
C ALA A 178 -14.42 -4.82 11.68
N ILE A 179 -13.75 -4.73 10.52
CA ILE A 179 -14.39 -4.65 9.20
C ILE A 179 -15.28 -5.86 8.93
N GLN A 180 -14.79 -7.08 9.20
CA GLN A 180 -15.55 -8.31 9.01
C GLN A 180 -16.81 -8.37 9.87
N LYS A 181 -16.74 -7.84 11.10
CA LYS A 181 -17.85 -7.81 12.05
C LYS A 181 -18.79 -6.62 11.85
N ASN A 182 -18.47 -5.72 10.92
CA ASN A 182 -19.16 -4.45 10.73
C ASN A 182 -19.28 -3.65 12.04
N ASP A 183 -18.19 -3.62 12.83
CA ASP A 183 -18.14 -3.01 14.15
C ASP A 183 -17.34 -1.70 14.10
N SER A 184 -18.05 -0.57 14.07
CA SER A 184 -17.46 0.76 13.97
C SER A 184 -16.60 1.12 15.18
N ASP A 185 -17.00 0.74 16.39
CA ASP A 185 -16.28 1.08 17.62
C ASP A 185 -14.94 0.33 17.68
N LEU A 186 -14.95 -0.97 17.36
CA LEU A 186 -13.73 -1.76 17.24
C LEU A 186 -12.83 -1.24 16.12
N PHE A 187 -13.40 -0.81 14.99
CA PHE A 187 -12.63 -0.24 13.89
C PHE A 187 -11.96 1.08 14.30
N MET A 188 -12.70 1.96 14.99
CA MET A 188 -12.16 3.22 15.49
C MET A 188 -11.08 3.02 16.56
N SER A 189 -11.20 1.99 17.41
CA SER A 189 -10.11 1.62 18.32
C SER A 189 -8.88 1.15 17.55
N ALA A 190 -9.07 0.24 16.59
CA ALA A 190 -7.99 -0.31 15.79
C ALA A 190 -7.26 0.74 14.93
N ILE A 191 -7.98 1.69 14.33
CA ILE A 191 -7.35 2.72 13.49
C ILE A 191 -6.50 3.70 14.32
N ASN A 192 -6.88 3.98 15.57
CA ASN A 192 -6.05 4.78 16.48
C ASN A 192 -4.78 4.03 16.89
N GLU A 193 -4.85 2.71 17.04
CA GLU A 193 -3.66 1.86 17.21
C GLU A 193 -2.78 1.86 15.96
N VAL A 194 -3.36 1.79 14.75
CA VAL A 194 -2.63 1.91 13.48
C VAL A 194 -1.86 3.22 13.42
N ILE A 195 -2.50 4.36 13.74
CA ILE A 195 -1.81 5.67 13.79
C ILE A 195 -0.64 5.65 14.77
N SER A 196 -0.84 5.06 15.95
CA SER A 196 0.19 5.00 16.99
C SER A 196 1.36 4.10 16.59
N ALA A 197 1.07 2.95 15.97
CA ALA A 197 2.06 2.03 15.43
C ALA A 197 2.84 2.66 14.26
N HIS A 198 2.14 3.31 13.34
CA HIS A 198 2.73 3.98 12.20
C HIS A 198 3.73 5.07 12.62
N LYS A 199 3.41 5.86 13.66
CA LYS A 199 4.36 6.84 14.24
C LYS A 199 5.63 6.17 14.77
N ARG A 200 5.52 5.02 15.44
CA ARG A 200 6.69 4.25 15.90
C ARG A 200 7.51 3.70 14.73
N GLN A 201 6.84 3.26 13.67
CA GLN A 201 7.46 2.75 12.46
C GLN A 201 8.03 3.86 11.54
N SER A 202 7.80 5.13 11.86
CA SER A 202 8.30 6.29 11.09
C SER A 202 9.57 6.91 11.70
N ILE A 203 10.11 6.33 12.78
CA ILE A 203 11.32 6.81 13.47
C ILE A 203 12.35 5.69 13.64
N GLY A 204 13.60 6.05 13.91
CA GLY A 204 14.68 5.08 14.15
C GLY A 204 14.89 4.14 12.95
N ASN A 205 14.78 2.84 13.19
CA ASN A 205 14.87 1.78 12.17
C ASN A 205 13.48 1.24 11.75
N GLY A 206 12.42 2.01 11.97
CA GLY A 206 11.06 1.61 11.58
C GLY A 206 10.87 1.52 10.07
N VAL A 207 9.93 0.70 9.63
CA VAL A 207 9.76 0.35 8.20
C VAL A 207 9.33 1.53 7.31
N PHE A 208 8.75 2.59 7.90
CA PHE A 208 8.32 3.78 7.18
C PHE A 208 9.36 4.90 7.21
N LYS A 209 10.44 4.74 7.98
CA LYS A 209 11.47 5.79 8.09
C LYS A 209 12.10 6.06 6.73
N GLY A 210 12.09 7.33 6.32
CA GLY A 210 12.66 7.80 5.06
C GLY A 210 11.82 7.47 3.82
N LEU A 211 10.63 6.88 3.99
CA LEU A 211 9.68 6.62 2.92
C LEU A 211 8.54 7.64 2.96
N GLU A 212 7.76 7.76 1.89
CA GLU A 212 6.58 8.62 1.83
C GLU A 212 5.58 8.35 2.95
N ASP A 213 5.51 7.11 3.42
CA ASP A 213 4.69 6.74 4.56
C ASP A 213 5.14 7.45 5.86
N GLU A 214 6.37 7.97 6.00
CA GLU A 214 6.79 8.76 7.18
C GLU A 214 5.92 10.01 7.43
N VAL A 215 5.40 10.61 6.35
CA VAL A 215 4.69 11.90 6.40
C VAL A 215 3.17 11.77 6.20
N LEU A 216 2.72 10.63 5.68
CA LEU A 216 1.30 10.35 5.44
C LEU A 216 1.05 8.85 5.52
N CYS A 217 0.10 8.41 6.34
CA CYS A 217 -0.20 6.99 6.53
C CYS A 217 -1.10 6.46 5.41
N VAL A 218 -0.52 6.21 4.22
CA VAL A 218 -1.25 5.67 3.06
C VAL A 218 -1.92 4.36 3.41
N TRP A 219 -1.27 3.52 4.22
CA TRP A 219 -1.85 2.25 4.65
C TRP A 219 -3.13 2.46 5.49
N GLY A 220 -3.12 3.44 6.38
CA GLY A 220 -4.28 3.82 7.19
C GLY A 220 -5.40 4.45 6.36
N ILE A 221 -5.08 5.31 5.40
CA ILE A 221 -6.06 5.86 4.44
C ILE A 221 -6.75 4.72 3.68
N GLY A 222 -5.98 3.76 3.18
CA GLY A 222 -6.52 2.58 2.48
C GLY A 222 -7.43 1.72 3.36
N LEU A 223 -7.10 1.54 4.64
CA LEU A 223 -7.97 0.84 5.60
C LEU A 223 -9.29 1.58 5.82
N VAL A 224 -9.26 2.91 5.98
CA VAL A 224 -10.48 3.71 6.17
C VAL A 224 -11.37 3.63 4.94
N ASN A 225 -10.80 3.74 3.73
CA ASN A 225 -11.57 3.58 2.49
C ASN A 225 -12.19 2.18 2.39
N LEU A 226 -11.43 1.13 2.72
CA LEU A 226 -11.95 -0.22 2.76
C LEU A 226 -13.11 -0.36 3.76
N ALA A 227 -13.00 0.21 4.96
CA ALA A 227 -14.05 0.16 5.97
C ALA A 227 -15.32 0.91 5.52
N LYS A 228 -15.17 2.12 4.96
CA LYS A 228 -16.29 2.92 4.43
C LYS A 228 -17.02 2.18 3.30
N GLN A 229 -16.29 1.52 2.41
CA GLN A 229 -16.87 0.67 1.36
C GLN A 229 -17.70 -0.49 1.92
N ARG A 230 -17.43 -0.93 3.16
CA ARG A 230 -18.20 -1.95 3.87
C ARG A 230 -19.32 -1.39 4.73
N GLY A 231 -19.57 -0.08 4.68
CA GLY A 231 -20.62 0.58 5.44
C GLY A 231 -20.25 0.92 6.88
N ILE A 232 -18.96 0.85 7.25
CA ILE A 232 -18.51 1.31 8.55
C ILE A 232 -18.43 2.83 8.57
N GLU A 233 -19.16 3.44 9.48
CA GLU A 233 -19.04 4.86 9.77
C GLU A 233 -17.71 5.14 10.46
N CYS A 234 -16.87 5.95 9.83
CA CYS A 234 -15.58 6.35 10.36
C CYS A 234 -15.47 7.87 10.32
N VAL A 235 -15.45 8.47 11.52
CA VAL A 235 -15.15 9.90 11.71
C VAL A 235 -13.76 10.00 12.31
N LEU A 236 -12.77 10.21 11.45
CA LEU A 236 -11.37 10.35 11.82
C LEU A 236 -10.82 11.65 11.24
N ASP A 237 -10.35 12.53 12.11
CA ASP A 237 -9.62 13.73 11.71
C ASP A 237 -8.20 13.69 12.30
N ASN A 238 -7.25 13.23 11.48
CA ASN A 238 -5.86 13.07 11.86
C ASN A 238 -4.97 13.49 10.69
N HIS A 239 -3.90 14.25 10.96
CA HIS A 239 -2.98 14.69 9.91
C HIS A 239 -2.31 13.54 9.12
N LEU A 240 -2.17 12.35 9.72
CA LEU A 240 -1.63 11.17 9.03
C LEU A 240 -2.67 10.43 8.19
N ILE A 241 -3.96 10.56 8.53
CA ILE A 241 -5.09 9.97 7.80
C ILE A 241 -6.16 11.06 7.64
N PRO A 242 -5.94 12.03 6.73
CA PRO A 242 -6.85 13.17 6.60
C PRO A 242 -8.21 12.73 6.06
N SER A 243 -9.29 13.17 6.70
CA SER A 243 -10.66 12.83 6.31
C SER A 243 -10.98 13.15 4.85
N ILE A 244 -10.36 14.20 4.29
CA ILE A 244 -10.53 14.61 2.89
C ILE A 244 -10.02 13.56 1.89
N LEU A 245 -9.06 12.71 2.28
CA LEU A 245 -8.56 11.61 1.46
C LEU A 245 -9.36 10.32 1.63
N SER A 246 -10.23 10.25 2.65
CA SER A 246 -11.02 9.07 2.95
C SER A 246 -12.41 9.13 2.29
N ARG A 247 -12.66 8.28 1.30
CA ARG A 247 -13.91 8.25 0.50
C ARG A 247 -14.82 7.11 0.89
#